data_AF-A0A7U5LZT7-F1
#
_entry.id   AF-A0A7U5LZT7-F1
#
_cell.length_a   1.000
_cell.length_b   1.000
_cell.length_c   1.000
_cell.angle_alpha   90.00
_cell.angle_beta   90.00
_cell.angle_gamma   90.00
#
_symmetry.space_group_name_H-M   'P 1'
#
loop_
_entity.id
_entity.type
_entity.pdbx_description
1 polymer ?
#
loop_
_entity_poly.entity_id
_entity_poly.type
_entity_poly.pdbx_seq_one_letter_code
_entity_poly.pdbx_strand_id
1 'polypeptide(L)'
;MKFNMKKILIIIALLAPLMLITNYIANRLSKKNEIYIDQVLKQDLELHNKYGDITEYNLRKAGKSFSGGGDEQSYYYYTYSVKGNVTSGLIKLKLFENDQKKIDGYTIEFIK
;
A
#
# COMPACT_ATOMS: atom_id res chain seq x y z
N MET A 1 -33.65 -17.66 -3.54
CA MET A 1 -32.53 -18.35 -4.19
C MET A 1 -31.92 -19.33 -3.18
N LYS A 2 -32.15 -20.65 -3.30
CA LYS A 2 -31.56 -21.64 -2.37
C LYS A 2 -30.08 -21.82 -2.73
N PHE A 3 -29.19 -21.22 -1.96
CA PHE A 3 -27.76 -21.45 -2.16
C PHE A 3 -27.42 -22.90 -1.82
N ASN A 4 -26.85 -23.62 -2.78
CA ASN A 4 -26.39 -24.99 -2.57
C ASN A 4 -25.15 -24.97 -1.65
N MET A 5 -25.26 -25.57 -0.46
CA MET A 5 -24.23 -25.56 0.59
C MET A 5 -22.86 -26.05 0.10
N LYS A 6 -22.84 -27.02 -0.83
CA LYS A 6 -21.62 -27.50 -1.52
C LYS A 6 -20.93 -26.40 -2.36
N LYS A 7 -21.70 -25.54 -3.03
CA LYS A 7 -21.17 -24.42 -3.81
C LYS A 7 -20.61 -23.31 -2.91
N ILE A 8 -21.24 -23.06 -1.75
CA ILE A 8 -20.73 -22.10 -0.75
C ILE A 8 -19.37 -22.56 -0.20
N LEU A 9 -19.22 -23.84 0.14
CA LEU A 9 -17.96 -24.39 0.65
C LEU A 9 -16.81 -24.26 -0.36
N ILE A 10 -17.07 -24.49 -1.65
CA ILE A 10 -16.08 -24.31 -2.72
C ILE A 10 -15.65 -22.84 -2.83
N ILE A 11 -16.59 -21.89 -2.73
CA ILE A 11 -16.30 -20.46 -2.78
C ILE A 11 -15.41 -20.05 -1.59
N ILE A 12 -15.75 -20.49 -0.37
CA ILE A 12 -14.94 -20.18 0.83
C ILE A 12 -13.54 -20.79 0.70
N ALA A 13 -13.43 -22.02 0.22
CA ALA A 13 -12.15 -22.70 0.01
C ALA A 13 -11.25 -22.00 -1.02
N LEU A 14 -11.82 -21.29 -2.01
CA LEU A 14 -11.08 -20.50 -2.99
C LEU A 14 -10.70 -19.10 -2.48
N LEU A 15 -11.51 -18.49 -1.61
CA LEU A 15 -11.27 -17.15 -1.08
C LEU A 15 -10.15 -17.09 -0.04
N ALA A 16 -10.08 -18.09 0.85
CA ALA A 16 -9.06 -18.15 1.91
C ALA A 16 -7.60 -18.14 1.37
N PRO A 17 -7.21 -18.98 0.39
CA PRO A 17 -5.86 -18.93 -0.17
C PRO A 17 -5.59 -17.63 -0.93
N LEU A 18 -6.62 -17.03 -1.54
CA LEU A 18 -6.49 -15.75 -2.23
C LEU A 18 -6.07 -14.64 -1.24
N MET A 19 -6.71 -14.58 -0.06
CA MET A 19 -6.36 -13.61 0.99
C MET A 19 -4.92 -13.79 1.49
N LEU A 20 -4.48 -15.04 1.66
CA LEU A 20 -3.11 -15.35 2.09
C LEU A 20 -2.09 -14.89 1.04
N ILE A 21 -2.34 -15.15 -0.25
CA ILE A 21 -1.47 -14.73 -1.35
C ILE A 21 -1.42 -13.20 -1.44
N THR A 22 -2.55 -12.50 -1.31
CA THR A 22 -2.57 -11.04 -1.36
C THR A 22 -1.78 -10.40 -0.21
N ASN A 23 -1.90 -10.95 1.00
CA ASN A 23 -1.14 -10.46 2.16
C ASN A 23 0.36 -10.75 2.02
N TYR A 24 0.72 -11.93 1.49
CA TYR A 24 2.11 -12.27 1.22
C TYR A 24 2.76 -11.32 0.21
N ILE A 25 2.09 -11.02 -0.90
CA ILE A 25 2.58 -10.09 -1.92
C ILE A 25 2.71 -8.69 -1.34
N ALA A 26 1.72 -8.22 -0.58
CA ALA A 26 1.74 -6.91 0.05
C ALA A 26 2.93 -6.77 1.02
N ASN A 27 3.15 -7.77 1.87
CA ASN A 27 4.28 -7.78 2.80
C ASN A 27 5.63 -7.82 2.09
N ARG A 28 5.76 -8.62 1.02
CA ARG A 28 7.00 -8.67 0.23
C ARG A 28 7.33 -7.34 -0.43
N LEU A 29 6.32 -6.66 -0.99
CA LEU A 29 6.47 -5.34 -1.60
C LEU A 29 6.82 -4.25 -0.57
N SER A 30 6.22 -4.31 0.62
CA SER A 30 6.53 -3.41 1.72
C SER A 30 7.98 -3.60 2.16
N LYS A 31 8.41 -4.85 2.40
CA LYS A 31 9.80 -5.16 2.77
C LYS A 31 10.81 -4.70 1.72
N LYS A 32 10.47 -4.81 0.42
CA LYS A 32 11.37 -4.37 -0.66
C LYS A 32 11.73 -2.89 -0.52
N ASN A 33 10.74 -2.06 -0.16
CA ASN A 33 10.86 -0.60 -0.18
C ASN A 33 10.80 0.02 1.22
N GLU A 34 10.95 -0.79 2.28
CA GLU A 34 10.70 -0.42 3.68
C GLU A 34 11.51 0.80 4.11
N ILE A 35 12.81 0.83 3.77
CA ILE A 35 13.70 1.96 4.10
C ILE A 35 13.19 3.27 3.48
N TYR A 36 12.79 3.23 2.22
CA TYR A 36 12.31 4.42 1.52
C TYR A 36 10.96 4.89 2.08
N ILE A 37 10.06 3.94 2.37
CA ILE A 37 8.76 4.24 2.97
C ILE A 37 8.95 4.86 4.35
N ASP A 38 9.85 4.33 5.19
CA ASP A 38 10.14 4.87 6.52
C ASP A 38 10.73 6.28 6.43
N GLN A 39 11.62 6.54 5.47
CA GLN A 39 12.14 7.88 5.19
C GLN A 39 11.02 8.86 4.82
N VAL A 40 10.15 8.51 3.88
CA VAL A 40 9.01 9.36 3.48
C VAL A 40 8.10 9.62 4.67
N LEU A 41 7.69 8.58 5.41
CA LEU A 41 6.76 8.72 6.53
C LEU A 41 7.30 9.59 7.68
N LYS A 42 8.61 9.59 7.90
CA LYS A 42 9.23 10.35 9.01
C LYS A 42 9.70 11.74 8.63
N GLN A 43 10.06 11.97 7.36
CA GLN A 43 10.75 13.19 6.94
C GLN A 43 9.93 14.07 5.99
N ASP A 44 8.83 13.56 5.44
CA ASP A 44 7.97 14.36 4.57
C ASP A 44 7.28 15.48 5.34
N LEU A 45 7.43 16.70 4.82
CA LEU A 45 6.94 17.92 5.48
C LEU A 45 5.41 17.99 5.47
N GLU A 46 4.73 17.51 4.42
CA GLU A 46 3.27 17.53 4.37
C GLU A 46 2.66 16.55 5.37
N LEU A 47 3.25 15.36 5.51
CA LEU A 47 2.88 14.40 6.54
C LEU A 47 3.12 14.96 7.93
N HIS A 48 4.29 15.55 8.18
CA HIS A 48 4.60 16.14 9.48
C HIS A 48 3.66 17.31 9.81
N ASN A 49 3.36 18.18 8.86
CA ASN A 49 2.43 19.30 9.08
C ASN A 49 1.01 18.82 9.42
N LYS A 50 0.58 17.67 8.88
CA LYS A 50 -0.78 17.16 9.09
C LYS A 50 -0.91 16.26 10.30
N TYR A 51 0.01 15.33 10.48
CA TYR A 51 -0.04 14.28 11.51
C TYR A 51 0.93 14.53 12.66
N GLY A 52 1.88 15.46 12.50
CA GLY A 52 3.02 15.65 13.39
C GLY A 52 3.98 14.48 13.31
N ASP A 53 4.67 14.17 14.40
CA ASP A 53 5.58 13.02 14.45
C ASP A 53 4.81 11.71 14.36
N ILE A 54 5.03 10.95 13.28
CA ILE A 54 4.38 9.65 13.08
C ILE A 54 4.99 8.64 14.05
N THR A 55 4.19 8.24 15.04
CA THR A 55 4.56 7.25 16.05
C THR A 55 4.30 5.81 15.60
N GLU A 56 3.31 5.61 14.73
CA GLU A 56 2.90 4.29 14.28
C GLU A 56 2.33 4.37 12.85
N TYR A 57 2.65 3.39 12.02
CA TYR A 57 2.01 3.20 10.72
C TYR A 57 1.78 1.72 10.42
N ASN A 58 0.61 1.40 9.89
CA ASN A 58 0.18 0.04 9.58
C ASN A 58 -0.19 -0.08 8.10
N LEU A 59 0.44 -1.01 7.39
CA LEU A 59 0.13 -1.27 5.99
C LEU A 59 -1.27 -1.90 5.87
N ARG A 60 -2.13 -1.26 5.08
CA ARG A 60 -3.48 -1.76 4.78
C ARG A 60 -3.56 -2.44 3.42
N LYS A 61 -2.84 -1.91 2.44
CA LYS A 61 -2.84 -2.43 1.07
C LYS A 61 -1.53 -2.07 0.39
N ALA A 62 -0.97 -2.99 -0.39
CA ALA A 62 0.14 -2.69 -1.27
C ALA A 62 -0.06 -3.38 -2.63
N GLY A 63 0.59 -2.84 -3.65
CA GLY A 63 0.66 -3.48 -4.95
C GLY A 63 1.55 -2.70 -5.91
N LYS A 64 1.65 -3.23 -7.13
CA LYS A 64 2.38 -2.58 -8.22
C LYS A 64 1.39 -2.32 -9.35
N SER A 65 1.30 -1.07 -9.77
CA SER A 65 0.67 -0.72 -11.03
C SER A 65 1.70 -0.93 -12.14
N PHE A 66 1.35 -1.76 -13.12
CA PHE A 66 2.13 -1.93 -14.34
C PHE A 66 1.52 -1.03 -15.41
N SER A 67 2.37 -0.26 -16.06
CA SER A 67 1.99 0.56 -17.21
C SER A 67 1.42 -0.32 -18.32
N GLY A 68 0.13 -0.16 -18.61
CA GLY A 68 -0.61 -0.99 -19.59
C GLY A 68 -0.43 -0.56 -21.06
N GLY A 69 0.33 0.51 -21.32
CA GLY A 69 0.53 1.12 -22.63
C GLY A 69 0.37 2.65 -22.57
N GLY A 70 1.30 3.41 -23.17
CA GLY A 70 1.40 4.88 -23.09
C GLY A 70 2.56 5.38 -22.21
N ASP A 71 2.65 6.70 -22.00
CA ASP A 71 3.69 7.39 -21.19
C ASP A 71 3.52 7.21 -19.66
N GLU A 72 2.58 6.40 -19.21
CA GLU A 72 2.36 6.18 -17.77
C GLU A 72 3.50 5.33 -17.17
N GLN A 73 4.22 5.89 -16.20
CA GLN A 73 5.28 5.18 -15.48
C GLN A 73 4.68 4.13 -14.52
N SER A 74 5.28 2.94 -14.49
CA SER A 74 4.92 1.92 -13.49
C SER A 74 5.25 2.41 -12.07
N TYR A 75 4.36 2.15 -11.10
CA TYR A 75 4.55 2.60 -9.72
C TYR A 75 4.12 1.55 -8.70
N TYR A 76 4.78 1.54 -7.55
CA TYR A 76 4.27 0.87 -6.36
C TYR A 76 3.24 1.74 -5.67
N TYR A 77 2.18 1.16 -5.16
CA TYR A 77 1.23 1.87 -4.31
C TYR A 77 1.11 1.18 -2.96
N TYR A 78 0.97 2.00 -1.92
CA TYR A 78 0.81 1.59 -0.54
C TYR A 78 -0.29 2.42 0.11
N THR A 79 -1.17 1.79 0.85
CA THR A 79 -2.14 2.46 1.71
C THR A 79 -1.73 2.19 3.15
N TYR A 80 -1.45 3.25 3.89
CA TYR A 80 -1.09 3.19 5.30
C TYR A 80 -2.16 3.81 6.17
N SER A 81 -2.41 3.18 7.30
CA SER A 81 -3.01 3.83 8.46
C SER A 81 -1.88 4.45 9.25
N VAL A 82 -1.88 5.77 9.40
CA VAL A 82 -0.85 6.54 10.13
C VAL A 82 -1.45 7.10 11.42
N LYS A 83 -0.64 7.07 12.47
CA LYS A 83 -0.94 7.69 13.76
C LYS A 83 0.24 8.55 14.15
N GLY A 84 0.04 9.86 14.06
CA GLY A 84 0.97 10.84 14.58
C GLY A 84 0.47 11.44 15.90
N ASN A 85 1.30 12.27 16.51
CA ASN A 85 1.00 12.93 17.77
C ASN A 85 -0.12 14.00 17.65
N VAL A 86 -0.37 14.54 16.45
CA VAL A 86 -1.46 15.52 16.21
C VAL A 86 -2.77 14.81 15.87
N THR A 87 -2.74 13.88 14.91
CA THR A 87 -3.94 13.17 14.47
C THR A 87 -3.60 11.82 13.82
N SER A 88 -4.64 11.04 13.50
CA SER A 88 -4.55 9.77 12.78
C SER A 88 -5.32 9.84 11.47
N GLY A 89 -4.91 9.04 10.48
CA GLY A 89 -5.60 9.00 9.21
C GLY A 89 -5.10 7.93 8.26
N LEU A 90 -5.66 7.93 7.06
CA LEU A 90 -5.25 7.06 5.97
C LEU A 90 -4.50 7.88 4.91
N ILE A 91 -3.38 7.34 4.43
CA ILE A 91 -2.64 7.89 3.31
C ILE A 91 -2.46 6.85 2.22
N LYS A 92 -2.39 7.30 0.97
CA LYS A 92 -1.89 6.53 -0.16
C LYS A 92 -0.54 7.09 -0.59
N LEU A 93 0.49 6.26 -0.52
CA LEU A 93 1.83 6.52 -1.00
C LEU A 93 2.02 5.83 -2.35
N LYS A 94 2.45 6.55 -3.37
CA LYS A 94 2.94 5.95 -4.62
C LYS A 94 4.45 6.16 -4.72
N LEU A 95 5.19 5.12 -5.10
CA LEU A 95 6.62 5.19 -5.37
C LEU A 95 6.86 4.86 -6.84
N PHE A 96 7.56 5.74 -7.55
CA PHE A 96 7.88 5.59 -8.96
C PHE A 96 9.26 4.95 -9.12
N GLU A 97 9.41 4.06 -10.10
CA GLU A 97 10.70 3.43 -10.43
C GLU A 97 11.25 4.03 -11.73
N ASN A 98 12.51 4.44 -11.74
CA ASN A 98 13.21 4.77 -12.98
C ASN A 98 13.53 3.53 -13.83
N ASP A 99 14.13 3.74 -15.00
CA ASP A 99 14.56 2.67 -15.92
C ASP A 99 15.55 1.67 -15.29
N GLN A 100 16.29 2.09 -14.25
CA GLN A 100 17.19 1.22 -13.48
C GLN A 100 16.48 0.44 -12.35
N LYS A 101 15.14 0.52 -12.27
CA LYS A 101 14.31 -0.08 -11.20
C LYS A 101 14.65 0.43 -9.80
N LYS A 102 15.15 1.67 -9.71
CA LYS A 102 15.38 2.38 -8.44
C LYS A 102 14.24 3.36 -8.21
N ILE A 103 13.88 3.56 -6.95
CA ILE A 103 12.88 4.57 -6.60
C ILE A 103 13.45 5.96 -6.88
N ASP A 104 12.78 6.74 -7.73
CA ASP A 104 13.21 8.07 -8.18
C ASP A 104 12.25 9.20 -7.76
N GLY A 105 11.04 8.86 -7.33
CA GLY A 105 10.07 9.82 -6.83
C GLY A 105 8.92 9.17 -6.07
N TYR A 106 8.13 10.02 -5.41
CA TYR A 106 6.92 9.59 -4.70
C TYR A 106 5.82 10.65 -4.75
N THR A 107 4.59 10.22 -4.48
CA THR A 107 3.45 11.12 -4.23
C THR A 107 2.67 10.63 -3.03
N ILE A 108 2.11 11.57 -2.27
CA ILE A 108 1.26 11.31 -1.10
C ILE A 108 -0.14 11.84 -1.38
N GLU A 109 -1.15 11.02 -1.11
CA GLU A 109 -2.55 11.39 -1.18
C GLU A 109 -3.21 11.12 0.17
N PHE A 110 -3.84 12.13 0.75
CA PHE A 110 -4.58 11.98 1.99
C PHE A 110 -6.00 11.48 1.71
N ILE A 111 -6.39 10.37 2.32
CA ILE A 111 -7.73 9.80 2.17
C ILE A 111 -8.62 10.41 3.26
N LYS A 112 -9.76 10.98 2.84
CA LYS A 112 -10.79 11.55 3.74
C LYS A 112 -11.65 10.46 4.37
#